data_AF-A0A9P6ZLA0-F1
#
_entry.id   AF-A0A9P6ZLA0-F1
#
_cell.length_a   1.000
_cell.length_b   1.000
_cell.length_c   1.000
_cell.angle_alpha   90.00
_cell.angle_beta   90.00
_cell.angle_gamma   90.00
#
_symmetry.space_group_name_H-M   'P 1'
#
loop_
_entity.id
_entity.type
_entity.pdbx_description
1 polymer ?
#
loop_
_entity_poly.entity_id
_entity_poly.type
_entity_poly.pdbx_seq_one_letter_code
_entity_poly.pdbx_strand_id
1 'polypeptide(L)'
;MATALALEKHISLEIYVLDIVTGSDQKSMSEVKCLVDNMLKAEDFDLHDFEHFDLDVQMKHFDNSEDSTDMGALQQDEWKQANVDIMVLSKEKNPEGNGHPFSVSGLFYWPLIAVIQAAFSEPSSKWFHLTPFKWIWKSSVTRQEQQLYDELYTLDAWIQAYDKLHK
;
A
#
# COMPACT_ATOMS: atom_id res chain seq x y z
N MET A 1 -28.10 -7.93 -20.13
CA MET A 1 -28.46 -8.48 -18.81
C MET A 1 -27.61 -9.69 -18.45
N ALA A 2 -27.37 -10.64 -19.37
CA ALA A 2 -26.47 -11.80 -19.13
C ALA A 2 -24.99 -11.45 -18.87
N THR A 3 -24.48 -10.35 -19.41
CA THR A 3 -23.08 -9.92 -19.27
C THR A 3 -22.75 -9.29 -17.91
N ALA A 4 -23.72 -8.64 -17.25
CA ALA A 4 -23.51 -8.03 -15.94
C ALA A 4 -23.41 -9.10 -14.83
N LEU A 5 -24.31 -10.09 -14.89
CA LEU A 5 -24.31 -11.25 -14.00
C LEU A 5 -23.03 -12.09 -14.11
N ALA A 6 -22.47 -12.26 -15.32
CA ALA A 6 -21.21 -12.99 -15.51
C ALA A 6 -20.00 -12.24 -14.91
N LEU A 7 -20.00 -10.90 -14.99
CA LEU A 7 -18.95 -10.06 -14.44
C LEU A 7 -18.99 -10.04 -12.90
N GLU A 8 -20.18 -9.96 -12.32
CA GLU A 8 -20.40 -9.97 -10.88
C GLU A 8 -19.96 -11.31 -10.24
N LYS A 9 -20.26 -12.43 -10.91
CA LYS A 9 -19.81 -13.77 -10.52
C LYS A 9 -18.28 -13.92 -10.57
N HIS A 10 -17.63 -13.36 -11.60
CA HIS A 10 -16.17 -13.37 -11.73
C HIS A 10 -15.49 -12.62 -10.57
N ILE A 11 -16.02 -11.44 -10.24
CA ILE A 11 -15.49 -10.60 -9.15
C ILE A 11 -15.61 -11.32 -7.79
N SER A 12 -16.70 -12.04 -7.53
CA SER A 12 -16.90 -12.78 -6.27
C SER A 12 -15.87 -13.90 -6.07
N LEU A 13 -15.51 -14.62 -7.13
CA LEU A 13 -14.48 -15.67 -7.10
C LEU A 13 -13.07 -15.11 -6.92
N GLU A 14 -12.76 -13.97 -7.55
CA GLU A 14 -11.46 -13.30 -7.39
C GLU A 14 -11.24 -12.79 -5.95
N ILE A 15 -12.27 -12.22 -5.32
CA ILE A 15 -12.18 -11.79 -3.91
C ILE A 15 -11.93 -12.98 -2.99
N TYR A 16 -12.56 -14.14 -3.27
CA TYR A 16 -12.34 -15.36 -2.49
C TYR A 16 -10.92 -15.90 -2.63
N VAL A 17 -10.36 -15.91 -3.84
CA VAL A 17 -8.97 -16.31 -4.11
C VAL A 17 -8.01 -15.34 -3.42
N LEU A 18 -8.28 -14.03 -3.46
CA LEU A 18 -7.47 -13.01 -2.78
C LEU A 18 -7.46 -13.20 -1.24
N ASP A 19 -8.59 -13.53 -0.62
CA ASP A 19 -8.67 -13.84 0.83
C ASP A 19 -7.92 -15.13 1.20
N ILE A 20 -7.78 -16.08 0.27
CA ILE A 20 -6.95 -17.27 0.46
C ILE A 20 -5.46 -16.91 0.37
N VAL A 21 -5.08 -16.11 -0.63
CA VAL A 21 -3.66 -15.78 -0.92
C VAL A 21 -3.08 -14.78 0.08
N THR A 22 -3.87 -13.78 0.51
CA THR A 22 -3.43 -12.75 1.47
C THR A 22 -3.68 -13.14 2.93
N GLY A 23 -4.40 -14.24 3.15
CA GLY A 23 -4.73 -14.74 4.48
C GLY A 23 -3.51 -15.30 5.22
N SER A 24 -3.48 -15.10 6.53
CA SER A 24 -2.53 -15.79 7.42
C SER A 24 -2.87 -17.28 7.54
N ASP A 25 -1.86 -18.15 7.71
CA ASP A 25 -2.03 -19.57 8.05
C ASP A 25 -2.85 -19.78 9.34
N GLN A 26 -3.04 -18.73 10.13
CA GLN A 26 -3.92 -18.69 11.29
C GLN A 26 -5.04 -17.64 11.09
N LYS A 27 -6.04 -17.97 10.25
CA LYS A 27 -7.24 -17.13 10.12
C LYS A 27 -7.94 -16.98 11.48
N SER A 28 -8.28 -15.76 11.86
CA SER A 28 -8.97 -15.45 13.11
C SER A 28 -10.44 -15.90 13.04
N MET A 29 -11.03 -16.30 14.17
CA MET A 29 -12.46 -16.60 14.27
C MET A 29 -13.36 -15.45 13.80
N SER A 30 -12.90 -14.20 13.94
CA SER A 30 -13.62 -13.01 13.46
C SER A 30 -13.64 -12.92 11.94
N GLU A 31 -12.58 -13.34 11.27
CA GLU A 31 -12.46 -13.32 9.81
C GLU A 31 -13.30 -14.44 9.19
N VAL A 32 -13.27 -15.64 9.78
CA VAL A 32 -14.14 -16.75 9.38
C VAL A 32 -15.62 -16.37 9.53
N LYS A 33 -15.97 -15.69 10.61
CA LYS A 33 -17.34 -15.19 10.81
C LYS A 33 -17.71 -14.12 9.77
N CYS A 34 -16.81 -13.19 9.47
CA CYS A 34 -16.99 -12.19 8.43
C CYS A 34 -17.24 -12.84 7.06
N LEU A 35 -16.42 -13.83 6.68
CA LEU A 35 -16.59 -14.58 5.43
C LEU A 35 -17.96 -15.26 5.35
N VAL A 36 -18.37 -15.94 6.42
CA VAL A 36 -19.67 -16.64 6.46
C VAL A 36 -20.84 -15.65 6.41
N ASP A 37 -20.78 -14.57 7.17
CA ASP A 37 -21.91 -13.64 7.29
C ASP A 37 -22.01 -12.65 6.12
N ASN A 38 -20.89 -12.23 5.55
CA ASN A 38 -20.86 -11.21 4.49
C ASN A 38 -20.71 -11.78 3.08
N MET A 39 -20.14 -12.98 2.90
CA MET A 39 -19.94 -13.56 1.57
C MET A 39 -20.85 -14.77 1.34
N LEU A 40 -20.83 -15.77 2.24
CA LEU A 40 -21.59 -17.01 2.01
C LEU A 40 -23.10 -16.90 2.25
N LYS A 41 -23.55 -15.88 2.99
CA LYS A 41 -24.97 -15.63 3.29
C LYS A 41 -25.56 -14.45 2.50
N ALA A 42 -24.76 -13.83 1.62
CA ALA A 42 -25.25 -12.73 0.80
C ALA A 42 -26.37 -13.24 -0.15
N GLU A 43 -27.40 -12.42 -0.40
CA GLU A 43 -28.59 -12.83 -1.16
C GLU A 43 -28.29 -13.16 -2.64
N ASP A 44 -27.15 -12.68 -3.12
CA ASP A 44 -26.59 -12.85 -4.46
C ASP A 44 -25.57 -14.00 -4.55
N PHE A 45 -25.24 -14.65 -3.42
CA PHE A 45 -24.30 -15.76 -3.39
C PHE A 45 -24.98 -17.09 -3.75
N ASP A 46 -24.58 -17.67 -4.89
CA ASP A 46 -25.06 -18.97 -5.36
C ASP A 46 -23.98 -20.05 -5.16
N LEU A 47 -24.32 -21.10 -4.41
CA LEU A 47 -23.44 -22.25 -4.19
C LEU A 47 -23.12 -23.01 -5.49
N HIS A 48 -23.99 -22.91 -6.50
CA HIS A 48 -23.72 -23.53 -7.82
C HIS A 48 -22.53 -22.90 -8.55
N ASP A 49 -22.12 -21.68 -8.20
CA ASP A 49 -20.94 -21.03 -8.79
C ASP A 49 -19.63 -21.74 -8.38
N PHE A 50 -19.67 -22.57 -7.33
CA PHE A 50 -18.53 -23.38 -6.87
C PHE A 50 -18.52 -24.80 -7.42
N GLU A 51 -19.55 -25.25 -8.17
CA GLU A 51 -19.60 -26.63 -8.67
C GLU A 51 -18.44 -26.98 -9.63
N HIS A 52 -17.88 -25.97 -10.30
CA HIS A 52 -16.72 -26.11 -11.19
C HIS A 52 -15.50 -25.33 -10.69
N PHE A 53 -15.52 -24.88 -9.43
CA PHE A 53 -14.43 -24.11 -8.84
C PHE A 53 -13.28 -25.06 -8.49
N ASP A 54 -12.16 -24.88 -9.19
CA ASP A 54 -10.90 -25.55 -8.93
C ASP A 54 -9.87 -24.51 -8.50
N LEU A 55 -9.42 -24.63 -7.25
CA LEU A 55 -8.47 -23.69 -6.65
C LEU A 55 -7.15 -23.64 -7.41
N ASP A 56 -6.67 -24.76 -7.94
CA ASP A 56 -5.41 -24.83 -8.68
C ASP A 56 -5.54 -24.11 -10.03
N VAL A 57 -6.72 -24.17 -10.66
CA VAL A 57 -7.02 -23.45 -11.90
C VAL A 57 -7.13 -21.95 -11.65
N GLN A 58 -7.79 -21.56 -10.55
CA GLN A 58 -7.95 -20.15 -10.19
C GLN A 58 -6.65 -19.51 -9.71
N MET A 59 -5.80 -20.23 -8.96
CA MET A 59 -4.45 -19.79 -8.62
C MET A 59 -3.59 -19.62 -9.86
N LYS A 60 -3.64 -20.56 -10.82
CA LYS A 60 -2.94 -20.37 -12.10
C LYS A 60 -3.45 -19.17 -12.88
N HIS A 61 -4.75 -18.89 -12.86
CA HIS A 61 -5.30 -17.70 -13.49
C HIS A 61 -4.81 -16.42 -12.80
N PHE A 62 -4.79 -16.41 -11.46
CA PHE A 62 -4.25 -15.33 -10.64
C PHE A 62 -2.76 -15.09 -10.94
N ASP A 63 -1.92 -16.14 -10.90
CA ASP A 63 -0.48 -16.05 -11.23
C ASP A 63 -0.26 -15.56 -12.68
N ASN A 64 -1.03 -16.07 -13.64
CA ASN A 64 -0.95 -15.63 -15.04
C ASN A 64 -1.40 -14.18 -15.25
N SER A 65 -2.24 -13.64 -14.35
CA SER A 65 -2.67 -12.23 -14.40
C SER A 65 -1.58 -11.28 -13.92
N GLU A 66 -0.68 -11.74 -13.03
CA GLU A 66 0.56 -11.03 -12.68
C GLU A 66 1.60 -11.11 -13.80
N ASP A 67 1.69 -12.27 -14.48
CA ASP A 67 2.64 -12.52 -15.57
C ASP A 67 2.22 -11.85 -16.89
N SER A 68 0.91 -11.59 -17.07
CA SER A 68 0.48 -10.62 -18.05
C SER A 68 0.99 -9.26 -17.60
N THR A 69 2.12 -8.88 -18.17
CA THR A 69 2.69 -7.53 -18.13
C THR A 69 1.74 -6.58 -18.87
N ASP A 70 0.46 -6.55 -18.48
CA ASP A 70 -0.42 -5.45 -18.79
C ASP A 70 0.00 -4.31 -17.88
N MET A 71 1.05 -3.64 -18.35
CA MET A 71 1.48 -2.33 -17.87
C MET A 71 0.35 -1.31 -17.90
N GLY A 72 -0.84 -1.65 -18.43
CA GLY A 72 -2.05 -0.85 -18.35
C GLY A 72 -2.32 -0.33 -16.95
N ALA A 73 -2.26 -1.15 -15.89
CA ALA A 73 -2.51 -0.68 -14.52
C ALA A 73 -1.45 0.35 -14.04
N LEU A 74 -0.17 0.11 -14.36
CA LEU A 74 0.93 1.05 -14.07
C LEU A 74 0.96 2.27 -15.01
N GLN A 75 0.31 2.21 -16.17
CA GLN A 75 0.16 3.32 -17.13
C GLN A 75 -1.08 4.18 -16.86
N GLN A 76 -2.09 3.62 -16.18
CA GLN A 76 -3.27 4.37 -15.76
C GLN A 76 -2.93 5.34 -14.61
N ASP A 77 -2.05 4.91 -13.72
CA ASP A 77 -1.53 5.73 -12.63
C ASP A 77 -0.29 6.53 -13.09
N GLU A 78 -0.04 7.69 -12.49
CA GLU A 78 0.95 8.70 -12.89
C GLU A 78 2.45 8.26 -12.82
N TRP A 79 2.72 6.96 -12.86
CA TRP A 79 4.05 6.38 -12.90
C TRP A 79 4.76 6.70 -14.22
N LYS A 80 6.03 7.05 -14.09
CA LYS A 80 6.92 7.35 -15.21
C LYS A 80 8.00 6.29 -15.28
N GLN A 81 8.39 5.94 -16.50
CA GLN A 81 9.51 5.04 -16.75
C GLN A 81 10.78 5.84 -17.04
N ALA A 82 11.90 5.45 -16.43
CA ALA A 82 13.21 6.03 -16.69
C ALA A 82 14.31 4.97 -16.66
N ASN A 83 15.45 5.29 -17.29
CA ASN A 83 16.69 4.55 -17.15
C ASN A 83 17.63 5.39 -16.28
N VAL A 84 18.16 4.82 -15.20
CA VAL A 84 19.01 5.55 -14.25
C VAL A 84 20.33 4.81 -14.02
N ASP A 85 21.42 5.57 -13.92
CA ASP A 85 22.72 5.04 -13.53
C ASP A 85 22.93 5.30 -12.04
N ILE A 86 23.08 4.24 -11.26
CA ILE A 86 23.40 4.33 -9.83
C ILE A 86 24.87 4.02 -9.59
N MET A 87 25.53 4.85 -8.78
CA MET A 87 26.91 4.61 -8.38
C MET A 87 26.94 3.57 -7.27
N VAL A 88 27.35 2.34 -7.60
CA VAL A 88 27.48 1.26 -6.62
C VAL A 88 28.88 1.30 -6.06
N LEU A 89 29.00 1.56 -4.76
CA LEU A 89 30.27 1.53 -4.05
C LEU A 89 30.83 0.10 -4.06
N SER A 90 31.92 -0.11 -4.78
CA SER A 90 32.74 -1.30 -4.64
C SER A 90 33.53 -1.20 -3.34
N LYS A 91 33.72 -2.35 -2.67
CA LYS A 91 34.57 -2.44 -1.46
C LYS A 91 36.06 -2.27 -1.77
N GLU A 92 36.43 -2.05 -3.03
CA GLU A 92 37.80 -1.82 -3.46
C GLU A 92 38.28 -0.40 -3.07
N LYS A 93 39.48 -0.34 -2.50
CA LYS A 93 40.14 0.93 -2.18
C LYS A 93 40.73 1.52 -3.46
N ASN A 94 39.95 2.37 -4.13
CA ASN A 94 40.42 3.11 -5.30
C ASN A 94 40.68 4.58 -4.95
N PRO A 95 41.89 5.13 -5.16
CA PRO A 95 42.23 6.51 -4.79
C PRO A 95 41.48 7.60 -5.60
N GLU A 96 40.84 7.25 -6.72
CA GLU A 96 40.08 8.20 -7.56
C GLU A 96 38.55 8.14 -7.37
N GLY A 97 38.07 7.30 -6.44
CA GLY A 97 36.64 7.07 -6.20
C GLY A 97 36.26 5.61 -6.42
N ASN A 98 35.49 5.06 -5.50
CA ASN A 98 35.21 3.62 -5.38
C ASN A 98 33.84 3.20 -5.92
N GLY A 99 33.23 3.99 -6.80
CA GLY A 99 31.91 3.68 -7.37
C GLY A 99 32.00 3.21 -8.82
N HIS A 100 31.31 2.11 -9.15
CA HIS A 100 31.03 1.75 -10.55
C HIS A 100 29.59 2.13 -10.91
N PRO A 101 29.35 2.77 -12.07
CA PRO A 101 28.01 3.04 -12.53
C PRO A 101 27.32 1.72 -12.89
N PHE A 102 26.11 1.52 -12.36
CA PHE A 102 25.24 0.41 -12.67
C PHE A 102 23.96 0.96 -13.29
N SER A 103 23.71 0.61 -14.54
CA SER A 103 22.54 1.07 -15.29
C SER A 103 21.32 0.22 -14.96
N VAL A 104 20.28 0.86 -14.42
CA VAL A 104 18.96 0.27 -14.21
C VAL A 104 18.05 0.75 -15.34
N SER A 105 17.69 -0.16 -16.23
CA SER A 105 16.73 0.12 -17.31
C SER A 105 15.30 -0.19 -16.88
N GLY A 106 14.35 0.66 -17.29
CA GLY A 106 12.93 0.42 -17.09
C GLY A 106 12.44 0.65 -15.65
N LEU A 107 13.11 1.52 -14.88
CA LEU A 107 12.66 1.91 -13.55
C LEU A 107 11.35 2.68 -13.64
N PHE A 108 10.31 2.20 -12.95
CA PHE A 108 9.08 2.93 -12.75
C PHE A 108 9.17 3.76 -11.47
N TYR A 109 8.80 5.03 -11.56
CA TYR A 109 8.75 5.93 -10.42
C TYR A 109 7.58 6.90 -10.53
N TRP A 110 6.99 7.27 -9.40
CA TRP A 110 6.03 8.37 -9.34
C TRP A 110 6.79 9.64 -8.94
N PRO A 111 6.78 10.71 -9.75
CA PRO A 111 7.41 11.98 -9.38
C PRO A 111 6.98 12.44 -7.99
N LEU A 112 7.94 12.78 -7.12
CA LEU A 112 7.67 13.19 -5.74
C LEU A 112 6.63 14.32 -5.64
N ILE A 113 6.69 15.31 -6.52
CA ILE A 113 5.72 16.42 -6.55
C ILE A 113 4.30 15.90 -6.84
N ALA A 114 4.17 14.96 -7.76
CA ALA A 114 2.88 14.36 -8.11
C ALA A 114 2.33 13.51 -6.97
N VAL A 115 3.18 12.73 -6.29
CA VAL A 115 2.82 12.00 -5.05
C VAL A 115 2.29 12.94 -3.98
N ILE A 116 2.99 14.07 -3.75
CA ILE A 116 2.55 15.08 -2.78
C ILE A 116 1.20 15.66 -3.21
N GLN A 117 1.04 16.06 -4.47
CA GLN A 117 -0.22 16.62 -4.99
C GLN A 117 -1.39 15.64 -4.86
N ALA A 118 -1.16 14.36 -5.16
CA ALA A 118 -2.15 13.31 -5.02
C ALA A 118 -2.57 13.15 -3.55
N ALA A 119 -1.62 13.05 -2.62
CA ALA A 119 -1.89 12.94 -1.19
C ALA A 119 -2.71 14.13 -0.65
N PHE A 120 -2.45 15.34 -1.14
CA PHE A 120 -3.22 16.54 -0.77
C PHE A 120 -4.56 16.70 -1.50
N SER A 121 -4.78 15.95 -2.58
CA SER A 121 -6.05 15.95 -3.32
C SER A 121 -7.11 15.03 -2.69
N GLU A 122 -6.68 14.07 -1.87
CA GLU A 122 -7.60 13.18 -1.17
C GLU A 122 -8.46 13.91 -0.12
N PRO A 123 -9.71 13.49 0.11
CA PRO A 123 -10.54 14.02 1.19
C PRO A 123 -9.92 13.87 2.59
N SER A 124 -9.07 12.85 2.76
CA SER A 124 -8.31 12.53 3.98
C SER A 124 -7.29 13.62 4.35
N SER A 125 -6.79 14.38 3.36
CA SER A 125 -5.77 15.43 3.54
C SER A 125 -6.14 16.50 4.57
N LYS A 126 -7.45 16.72 4.78
CA LYS A 126 -7.99 17.64 5.79
C LYS A 126 -7.59 17.27 7.22
N TRP A 127 -7.18 16.02 7.43
CA TRP A 127 -6.76 15.49 8.74
C TRP A 127 -5.24 15.50 8.92
N PHE A 128 -4.46 15.97 7.93
CA PHE A 128 -3.02 16.05 8.08
C PHE A 128 -2.61 17.12 9.08
N HIS A 129 -1.66 16.76 9.96
CA HIS A 129 -1.05 17.70 10.90
C HIS A 129 0.08 18.47 10.23
N LEU A 130 -0.26 19.57 9.57
CA LEU A 130 0.73 20.43 8.86
C LEU A 130 1.36 21.50 9.75
N THR A 131 0.88 21.62 10.99
CA THR A 131 1.40 22.56 11.98
C THR A 131 2.10 21.77 13.08
N PRO A 132 3.32 22.15 13.49
CA PRO A 132 4.00 21.47 14.59
C PRO A 132 3.18 21.46 15.88
N PHE A 133 3.20 20.35 16.59
CA PHE A 133 2.46 20.17 17.84
C PHE A 133 3.23 19.30 18.83
N LYS A 134 2.93 19.44 20.13
CA LYS A 134 3.47 18.56 21.16
C LYS A 134 2.51 17.42 21.40
N TRP A 135 2.96 16.19 21.17
CA TRP A 135 2.21 15.02 21.59
C TRP A 135 2.62 14.64 23.01
N ILE A 136 1.67 14.75 23.95
CA ILE A 136 1.89 14.38 25.36
C ILE A 136 1.06 13.15 25.67
N TRP A 137 1.72 12.08 26.09
CA TRP A 137 1.07 10.93 26.70
C TRP A 137 1.08 11.06 28.21
N LYS A 138 -0.03 10.69 28.83
CA LYS A 138 -0.18 10.70 30.28
C LYS A 138 -0.50 9.30 30.77
N SER A 139 0.36 8.77 31.64
CA SER A 139 0.12 7.46 32.25
C SER A 139 -1.15 7.50 33.11
N SER A 140 -2.06 6.55 32.90
CA SER A 140 -3.24 6.38 33.74
C SER A 140 -2.89 5.95 35.16
N VAL A 141 -1.75 5.26 35.34
CA VAL A 141 -1.29 4.69 36.62
C VAL A 141 -0.39 5.67 37.36
N THR A 142 0.67 6.17 36.73
CA THR A 142 1.68 7.00 37.41
C THR A 142 1.35 8.50 37.34
N ARG A 143 0.36 8.89 36.53
CA ARG A 143 -0.01 10.29 36.22
C ARG A 143 1.12 11.15 35.66
N GLN A 144 2.27 10.54 35.34
CA GLN A 144 3.39 11.20 34.71
C GLN A 144 3.09 11.51 33.25
N GLU A 145 3.55 12.67 32.81
CA GLU A 145 3.45 13.13 31.42
C GLU A 145 4.78 12.87 30.72
N GLN A 146 4.70 12.34 29.51
CA GLN A 146 5.84 12.08 28.64
C GLN A 146 5.55 12.66 27.27
N GLN A 147 6.50 13.39 26.71
CA GLN A 147 6.41 13.87 25.33
C GLN A 147 6.80 12.74 24.38
N LEU A 148 5.94 12.49 23.40
CA LEU A 148 6.20 11.53 22.33
C LEU A 148 6.79 12.27 21.14
N TYR A 149 7.77 11.62 20.52
CA TYR A 149 8.40 12.04 19.28
C TYR A 149 8.19 10.90 18.28
N ASP A 150 7.40 11.15 17.25
CA ASP A 150 7.06 10.15 16.23
C ASP A 150 7.30 10.76 14.84
N GLU A 151 6.55 11.83 14.54
CA GLU A 151 6.61 12.51 13.26
C GLU A 151 7.47 13.78 13.29
N LEU A 152 7.90 14.25 12.11
CA LEU A 152 8.65 15.50 11.93
C LEU A 152 8.00 16.69 12.66
N TYR A 153 6.67 16.79 12.63
CA TYR A 153 5.90 17.87 13.25
C TYR A 153 5.83 17.80 14.79
N THR A 154 6.28 16.69 15.40
CA THR A 154 6.35 16.54 16.87
C THR A 154 7.72 16.86 17.45
N LEU A 155 8.72 17.11 16.60
CA LEU A 155 10.08 17.42 17.02
C LEU A 155 10.21 18.85 17.53
N ASP A 156 10.94 19.00 18.65
CA ASP A 156 11.21 20.30 19.27
C ASP A 156 11.90 21.27 18.30
N ALA A 157 12.77 20.77 17.43
CA ALA A 157 13.45 21.60 16.43
C ALA A 157 12.45 22.25 15.45
N TRP A 158 11.40 21.52 15.06
CA TRP A 158 10.38 22.00 14.13
C TRP A 158 9.41 22.97 14.81
N ILE A 159 9.03 22.69 16.06
CA ILE A 159 8.24 23.59 16.90
C ILE A 159 8.98 24.92 17.08
N GLN A 160 10.27 24.87 17.44
CA GLN A 160 11.08 26.08 17.61
C GLN A 160 11.27 26.87 16.31
N ALA A 161 11.43 26.19 15.18
CA ALA A 161 11.54 26.86 13.88
C ALA A 161 10.22 27.57 13.51
N TYR A 162 9.08 26.92 13.75
CA TYR A 162 7.76 27.49 13.52
C TYR A 162 7.49 28.71 14.41
N ASP A 163 7.84 28.64 15.70
CA ASP A 163 7.71 29.75 16.64
C ASP A 163 8.57 30.96 16.26
N LYS A 164 9.72 30.74 15.61
CA LYS A 164 10.59 31.84 15.13
C LYS A 164 10.00 32.56 13.92
N LEU A 165 9.27 31.86 13.06
CA LEU A 165 8.67 32.45 11.86
C LEU A 165 7.40 33.26 12.16
N HIS A 166 6.73 32.99 13.30
CA HIS A 166 5.47 33.63 13.69
C HIS A 166 5.60 34.68 14.80
N LYS A 167 6.83 35.17 15.05
CA LYS A 167 7.13 36.30 15.95
C LYS A 167 7.42 37.55 15.14
#